data_AF-A0A970PVV3-F1
#
_entry.id   AF-A0A970PVV3-F1
#
_cell.length_a   1.000
_cell.length_b   1.000
_cell.length_c   1.000
_cell.angle_alpha   90.00
_cell.angle_beta   90.00
_cell.angle_gamma   90.00
#
_symmetry.space_group_name_H-M   'P 1'
#
loop_
_entity.id
_entity.type
_entity.pdbx_description
1 polymer ?
#
loop_
_entity_poly.entity_id
_entity_poly.type
_entity_poly.pdbx_seq_one_letter_code
_entity_poly.pdbx_strand_id
1 'polypeptide(L)'
;MKLPIHIGYVSKYKVESTSINDEGGADKIKSEGAMTVSGKIFYDNPLVKDSCWVLQTMGESDLGMMGAKYYFHEKFGFVYFYYDFNKYQVEISLSDFKPSE
;
A
#
# COMPACT_ATOMS: atom_id res chain seq x y z
N MET A 1 5.41 -16.03 -1.92
CA MET A 1 3.95 -16.19 -1.80
C MET A 1 3.32 -15.65 -3.08
N LYS A 2 2.73 -16.49 -3.94
CA LYS A 2 2.00 -16.00 -5.13
C LYS A 2 0.63 -15.55 -4.64
N LEU A 3 0.38 -14.24 -4.57
CA LEU A 3 -0.98 -13.74 -4.34
C LEU A 3 -1.86 -14.21 -5.51
N PRO A 4 -3.05 -14.77 -5.28
CA PRO A 4 -4.02 -14.98 -6.34
C PRO A 4 -4.57 -13.60 -6.75
N ILE A 5 -3.87 -12.92 -7.65
CA ILE A 5 -4.25 -11.56 -8.09
C ILE A 5 -5.38 -11.69 -9.12
N HIS A 6 -6.58 -12.05 -8.67
CA HIS A 6 -7.78 -11.94 -9.48
C HIS A 6 -8.44 -10.59 -9.20
N ILE A 7 -8.88 -9.89 -10.25
CA ILE A 7 -9.63 -8.64 -10.10
C ILE A 7 -10.87 -8.90 -9.23
N GLY A 8 -11.10 -8.04 -8.24
CA GLY A 8 -12.18 -8.19 -7.26
C GLY A 8 -11.84 -9.08 -6.07
N TYR A 9 -10.66 -9.70 -6.01
CA TYR A 9 -10.20 -10.38 -4.80
C TYR A 9 -10.07 -9.38 -3.64
N VAL A 10 -10.65 -9.72 -2.49
CA VAL A 10 -10.64 -8.89 -1.28
C VAL A 10 -9.98 -9.67 -0.15
N SER A 11 -9.02 -9.04 0.52
CA SER A 11 -8.42 -9.53 1.77
C SER A 11 -8.69 -8.53 2.88
N LYS A 12 -9.30 -8.99 3.98
CA LYS A 12 -9.47 -8.19 5.18
C LYS A 12 -8.19 -8.22 6.02
N TYR A 13 -7.91 -7.14 6.74
CA TYR A 13 -6.80 -7.09 7.68
C TYR A 13 -7.23 -6.45 9.01
N LYS A 14 -6.52 -6.83 10.06
CA LYS A 14 -6.57 -6.22 11.38
C LYS A 14 -5.13 -6.18 11.91
N VAL A 15 -4.62 -4.99 12.20
CA VAL A 15 -3.24 -4.74 12.62
C VAL A 15 -3.28 -3.92 13.90
N GLU A 16 -2.38 -4.23 14.83
CA GLU A 16 -2.09 -3.41 16.01
C GLU A 16 -0.64 -2.95 15.91
N SER A 17 -0.41 -1.64 15.94
CA SER A 17 0.92 -1.03 15.93
C SER A 17 1.16 -0.25 17.21
N THR A 18 2.37 -0.35 17.76
CA THR A 18 2.78 0.44 18.92
C THR A 18 3.61 1.63 18.47
N SER A 19 3.21 2.84 18.84
CA SER A 19 3.98 4.07 18.65
C SER A 19 4.46 4.59 20.01
N ILE A 20 5.67 5.14 20.05
CA ILE A 20 6.17 5.84 21.25
C ILE A 20 5.83 7.32 21.10
N ASN A 21 5.18 7.90 22.10
CA ASN A 21 4.85 9.33 22.13
C ASN A 21 6.02 10.18 22.66
N ASP A 22 5.89 11.50 22.59
CA ASP A 22 6.93 12.45 22.96
C ASP A 22 7.35 12.39 24.44
N GLU A 23 6.51 11.79 25.29
CA GLU A 23 6.76 11.59 26.72
C GLU A 23 7.41 10.22 27.03
N GLY A 24 7.69 9.41 26.00
CA GLY A 24 8.24 8.06 26.14
C GLY A 24 7.20 6.99 26.50
N GLY A 25 5.91 7.34 26.51
CA GLY A 25 4.80 6.41 26.66
C GLY A 25 4.52 5.62 25.38
N ALA A 26 4.00 4.40 25.52
CA ALA A 26 3.65 3.55 24.39
C ALA A 26 2.14 3.59 24.12
N ASP A 27 1.75 4.12 22.97
CA ASP A 27 0.37 4.13 22.49
C ASP A 27 0.15 2.97 21.52
N LYS A 28 -1.00 2.30 21.67
CA LYS A 28 -1.44 1.24 20.77
C LYS A 28 -2.46 1.79 19.78
N ILE A 29 -2.16 1.69 18.51
CA ILE A 29 -3.06 2.08 17.42
C ILE A 29 -3.59 0.80 16.80
N LYS A 30 -4.92 0.63 16.81
CA LYS A 30 -5.59 -0.45 16.10
C LYS A 30 -6.04 0.03 14.74
N SER A 31 -5.93 -0.84 13.76
CA SER A 31 -6.33 -0.56 12.38
C SER A 31 -6.99 -1.78 11.77
N GLU A 32 -8.11 -1.59 11.11
CA GLU A 32 -8.78 -2.64 10.36
C GLU A 32 -9.30 -2.11 9.02
N GLY A 33 -9.40 -3.01 8.06
CA GLY A 33 -9.81 -2.63 6.72
C GLY A 33 -9.82 -3.77 5.74
N ALA A 34 -9.91 -3.41 4.47
CA ALA A 34 -9.91 -4.33 3.36
C ALA A 34 -8.99 -3.84 2.25
N MET A 35 -8.25 -4.77 1.68
CA MET A 35 -7.44 -4.58 0.48
C MET A 35 -8.12 -5.31 -0.68
N THR A 36 -8.35 -4.62 -1.78
CA THR A 36 -9.02 -5.13 -2.98
C THR A 36 -8.08 -5.03 -4.19
N VAL A 37 -7.99 -6.09 -4.98
CA VAL A 37 -7.35 -6.03 -6.29
C VAL A 37 -8.31 -5.34 -7.26
N SER A 38 -8.06 -4.08 -7.58
CA SER A 38 -9.00 -3.27 -8.37
C SER A 38 -8.82 -3.42 -9.88
N GLY A 39 -7.67 -3.91 -10.35
CA GLY A 39 -7.43 -4.09 -11.78
C GLY A 39 -5.96 -4.18 -12.16
N LYS A 40 -5.70 -4.06 -13.46
CA LYS A 40 -4.36 -3.89 -14.04
C LYS A 40 -4.36 -2.59 -14.86
N ILE A 41 -3.36 -1.74 -14.67
CA ILE A 41 -3.23 -0.48 -15.42
C ILE A 41 -1.86 -0.42 -16.08
N PHE A 42 -1.75 0.29 -17.19
CA PHE A 42 -0.45 0.61 -17.76
C PHE A 42 0.22 1.69 -16.91
N TYR A 43 1.39 1.38 -16.33
CA TYR A 43 2.19 2.32 -15.56
C TYR A 43 3.39 2.73 -16.40
N ASP A 44 3.58 4.05 -16.53
CA ASP A 44 4.66 4.63 -17.32
C ASP A 44 5.53 5.50 -16.40
N ASN A 45 6.67 4.95 -16.00
CA ASN A 45 7.76 5.72 -15.42
C ASN A 45 9.09 5.37 -16.14
N PRO A 46 10.17 6.13 -15.92
CA PRO A 46 11.44 5.89 -16.61
C PRO A 46 12.04 4.49 -16.43
N LEU A 47 11.67 3.76 -15.37
CA LEU A 47 12.20 2.42 -15.05
C LEU A 47 11.28 1.27 -15.47
N VAL A 48 9.97 1.53 -15.51
CA VAL A 48 8.91 0.55 -15.68
C VAL A 48 7.87 1.13 -16.63
N LYS A 49 7.74 0.50 -17.79
CA LYS A 49 6.74 0.81 -18.82
C LYS A 49 5.96 -0.44 -19.16
N ASP A 50 5.07 -0.86 -18.25
CA ASP A 50 4.33 -2.11 -18.37
C ASP A 50 3.03 -2.06 -17.54
N SER A 51 2.22 -3.11 -17.66
CA SER A 51 0.99 -3.31 -16.91
C SER A 51 1.27 -3.71 -15.46
N CYS A 52 0.83 -2.90 -14.51
CA CYS A 52 0.92 -3.17 -13.08
C CYS A 52 -0.45 -3.51 -12.48
N TRP A 53 -0.44 -4.45 -11.54
CA TRP A 53 -1.60 -4.76 -10.72
C TRP A 53 -1.87 -3.64 -9.73
N VAL A 54 -3.13 -3.24 -9.59
CA VAL A 54 -3.55 -2.19 -8.67
C VAL A 54 -4.26 -2.83 -7.48
N LEU A 55 -3.75 -2.53 -6.29
CA LEU A 55 -4.41 -2.84 -5.03
C LEU A 55 -4.89 -1.54 -4.40
N GLN A 56 -6.14 -1.53 -3.96
CA GLN A 56 -6.73 -0.42 -3.23
C GLN A 56 -7.04 -0.90 -1.82
N THR A 57 -6.63 -0.12 -0.84
CA THR A 57 -6.87 -0.40 0.57
C THR A 57 -7.69 0.73 1.16
N MET A 58 -8.73 0.36 1.88
CA MET A 58 -9.52 1.28 2.70
C MET A 58 -9.59 0.70 4.11
N GLY A 59 -9.42 1.54 5.11
CA GLY A 59 -9.48 1.12 6.49
C GLY A 59 -9.79 2.26 7.44
N GLU A 60 -9.98 1.89 8.69
CA GLU A 60 -10.22 2.79 9.80
C GLU A 60 -9.23 2.46 10.92
N SER A 61 -8.83 3.49 11.64
CA SER A 61 -7.98 3.40 12.83
C SER A 61 -8.53 4.32 13.90
N ASP A 62 -8.01 4.18 15.12
CA ASP A 62 -8.31 5.11 16.22
C ASP A 62 -7.96 6.58 15.88
N LEU A 63 -7.13 6.80 14.86
CA LEU A 63 -6.68 8.11 14.38
C LEU A 63 -7.49 8.65 13.18
N GLY A 64 -8.38 7.83 12.60
CA GLY A 64 -9.23 8.20 11.45
C GLY A 64 -9.19 7.22 10.29
N MET A 65 -9.77 7.65 9.17
CA MET A 65 -9.85 6.87 7.93
C MET A 65 -8.53 6.89 7.17
N MET A 66 -8.17 5.74 6.60
CA MET A 66 -7.01 5.57 5.74
C MET A 66 -7.42 5.04 4.37
N GLY A 67 -6.82 5.59 3.32
CA GLY A 67 -6.93 5.10 1.95
C GLY A 67 -5.54 4.91 1.36
N ALA A 68 -5.31 3.80 0.66
CA ALA A 68 -4.05 3.56 -0.02
C ALA A 68 -4.27 2.93 -1.40
N LYS A 69 -3.35 3.22 -2.32
CA LYS A 69 -3.30 2.60 -3.64
C LYS A 69 -1.86 2.13 -3.92
N TYR A 70 -1.71 0.88 -4.31
CA TYR A 70 -0.43 0.25 -4.60
C TYR A 70 -0.40 -0.29 -6.02
N TYR A 71 0.67 -0.03 -6.76
CA TYR A 71 0.93 -0.64 -8.06
C TYR A 71 2.05 -1.67 -7.92
N PHE A 72 1.77 -2.91 -8.33
CA PHE A 72 2.71 -4.02 -8.30
C PHE A 72 3.01 -4.50 -9.72
N HIS A 73 4.28 -4.42 -10.08
CA HIS A 73 4.85 -5.02 -11.29
C HIS A 73 5.37 -6.42 -10.99
N GLU A 74 5.19 -7.36 -11.92
CA GLU A 74 5.54 -8.77 -11.71
C GLU A 74 7.05 -9.00 -11.51
N LYS A 75 7.89 -8.18 -12.16
CA LYS A 75 9.36 -8.26 -12.06
C LYS A 75 9.97 -7.39 -10.95
N PHE A 76 9.41 -6.20 -10.73
CA PHE A 76 10.02 -5.18 -9.86
C PHE A 76 9.35 -5.13 -8.48
N GLY A 77 8.25 -5.87 -8.29
CA GLY A 77 7.44 -5.80 -7.09
C GLY A 77 6.69 -4.47 -7.06
N PHE A 78 6.71 -3.81 -5.91
CA PHE A 78 6.04 -2.54 -5.71
C PHE A 78 6.72 -1.41 -6.51
N VAL A 79 5.95 -0.64 -7.29
CA VAL A 79 6.49 0.45 -8.14
C VAL A 79 5.91 1.83 -7.84
N TYR A 80 4.74 1.88 -7.19
CA TYR A 80 4.07 3.12 -6.85
C TYR A 80 3.09 2.96 -5.68
N PHE A 81 3.11 3.89 -4.74
CA PHE A 81 2.27 3.98 -3.54
C PHE A 81 1.70 5.38 -3.45
N TYR A 82 0.40 5.42 -3.23
CA TYR A 82 -0.28 6.60 -2.78
C TYR A 82 -0.99 6.26 -1.47
N TYR A 83 -0.85 7.14 -0.49
CA TYR A 83 -1.50 7.03 0.81
C TYR A 83 -2.13 8.35 1.18
N ASP A 84 -3.39 8.28 1.54
CA ASP A 84 -4.20 9.40 1.98
C ASP A 84 -4.71 9.10 3.38
N PHE A 85 -4.33 9.95 4.32
CA PHE A 85 -4.71 9.86 5.71
C PHE A 85 -5.09 11.24 6.25
N ASN A 86 -6.40 11.46 6.38
CA ASN A 86 -6.97 12.75 6.77
C ASN A 86 -6.48 13.93 5.90
N LYS A 87 -5.53 14.74 6.41
CA LYS A 87 -4.93 15.89 5.70
C LYS A 87 -3.54 15.59 5.13
N TYR A 88 -3.02 14.40 5.35
CA TYR A 88 -1.67 14.01 4.95
C TYR A 88 -1.74 13.08 3.75
N GLN A 89 -1.06 13.47 2.69
CA GLN A 89 -0.92 12.68 1.47
C GLN A 89 0.55 12.35 1.27
N VAL A 90 0.82 11.07 1.02
CA VAL A 90 2.15 10.54 0.77
C VAL A 90 2.14 9.84 -0.57
N GLU A 91 3.07 10.21 -1.44
CA GLU A 91 3.28 9.59 -2.74
C GLU A 91 4.72 9.10 -2.83
N ILE A 92 4.90 7.83 -3.18
CA ILE A 92 6.21 7.20 -3.32
C ILE A 92 6.24 6.42 -4.64
N SER A 93 7.21 6.73 -5.49
CA SER A 93 7.44 6.05 -6.76
C SER A 93 8.83 5.41 -6.79
N LEU A 94 8.95 4.25 -7.44
CA LEU A 94 10.25 3.62 -7.70
C LEU A 94 11.13 4.55 -8.55
N SER A 95 12.27 4.96 -8.01
CA SER A 95 13.24 5.86 -8.66
C SER A 95 14.56 5.19 -9.01
N ASP A 96 14.86 4.02 -8.45
CA ASP A 96 16.03 3.18 -8.79
C ASP A 96 15.74 1.70 -8.46
N PHE A 97 16.35 0.76 -9.20
CA PHE A 97 16.23 -0.68 -8.96
C PHE A 97 17.57 -1.37 -9.17
N LYS A 98 18.10 -1.96 -8.09
CA LYS A 98 19.29 -2.81 -8.13
C LYS A 98 18.85 -4.28 -8.02
N PRO A 99 19.05 -5.11 -9.06
CA PRO A 99 18.81 -6.54 -8.95
C PRO A 99 19.66 -7.11 -7.81
N SER A 100 19.07 -7.92 -6.94
CA SER A 100 19.86 -8.74 -6.01
C SER A 100 20.59 -9.81 -6.82
N GLU A 101 21.92 -9.84 -6.73
CA GLU A 101 22.79 -10.89 -7.29
C GLU A 101 22.48 -12.27 -6.70
#